data_AF-A0A6A5SS81-F1
#
_entry.id   AF-A0A6A5SS81-F1
#
_cell.length_a   1.000
_cell.length_b   1.000
_cell.length_c   1.000
_cell.angle_alpha   90.00
_cell.angle_beta   90.00
_cell.angle_gamma   90.00
#
_symmetry.space_group_name_H-M   'P 1'
#
loop_
_entity.id
_entity.type
_entity.pdbx_description
1 polymer ?
#
loop_
_entity_poly.entity_id
_entity_poly.type
_entity_poly.pdbx_seq_one_letter_code
_entity_poly.pdbx_strand_id
1 'polypeptide(L)'
;MFPIHSHMQMMSLQPVMFPQPQLLIPFQPVLFPLQHPHPFLQSQPLPNPYPQPLLQPATHAKTVYILSYSSEVIKRTPGAQAKLQTLCPGGIPALLTVNCQTWRAPLPDACRNCSGVNPVVQGYVLQSRTAVEEIDKAVTSLVNHLNAGNAVASIQTTCHAGTHRSVAAADIIAQKIRRRRVHAVVRHAHRKRGPGDLR
;
A
#
# COMPACT_ATOMS: atom_id res chain seq x y z
N MET A 1 43.18 -42.26 15.17
CA MET A 1 41.97 -42.94 15.68
C MET A 1 41.59 -42.26 16.99
N PHE A 2 40.63 -41.34 16.98
CA PHE A 2 39.86 -40.85 18.13
C PHE A 2 38.61 -40.14 17.60
N PRO A 3 37.38 -40.51 18.01
CA PRO A 3 36.21 -39.72 17.69
C PRO A 3 35.93 -38.72 18.83
N ILE A 4 35.77 -37.44 18.47
CA ILE A 4 35.28 -36.40 19.37
C ILE A 4 33.76 -36.33 19.19
N HIS A 5 33.01 -36.84 20.14
CA HIS A 5 31.56 -36.68 20.22
C HIS A 5 31.23 -35.35 20.91
N SER A 6 30.79 -34.35 20.13
CA SER A 6 30.19 -33.14 20.66
C SER A 6 28.72 -33.40 20.99
N HIS A 7 28.45 -33.62 22.28
CA HIS A 7 27.10 -33.71 22.83
C HIS A 7 26.47 -32.30 22.82
N MET A 8 25.53 -32.05 21.90
CA MET A 8 24.67 -30.87 21.98
C MET A 8 23.54 -31.13 22.98
N GLN A 9 23.50 -30.36 24.06
CA GLN A 9 22.35 -30.29 24.96
C GLN A 9 21.22 -29.52 24.28
N MET A 10 20.06 -30.17 24.11
CA MET A 10 18.83 -29.49 23.69
C MET A 10 18.20 -28.77 24.88
N MET A 11 18.14 -27.44 24.83
CA MET A 11 17.37 -26.66 25.79
C MET A 11 15.88 -26.73 25.43
N SER A 12 15.12 -27.40 26.30
CA SER A 12 13.66 -27.45 26.26
C SER A 12 13.09 -26.10 26.70
N LEU A 13 12.58 -25.32 25.75
CA LEU A 13 11.84 -24.09 26.03
C LEU A 13 10.40 -24.46 26.44
N GLN A 14 10.05 -24.15 27.69
CA GLN A 14 8.68 -24.30 28.18
C GLN A 14 7.75 -23.22 27.61
N PRO A 15 6.49 -23.57 27.29
CA PRO A 15 5.52 -22.61 26.77
C PRO A 15 5.02 -21.70 27.89
N VAL A 16 5.16 -20.38 27.69
CA VAL A 16 4.55 -19.35 28.56
C VAL A 16 3.11 -19.12 28.08
N MET A 17 2.14 -19.50 28.91
CA MET A 17 0.73 -19.17 28.68
C MET A 17 0.45 -17.75 29.18
N PHE A 18 0.03 -16.86 28.29
CA PHE A 18 -0.50 -15.55 28.64
C PHE A 18 -2.03 -15.60 28.71
N PRO A 19 -2.66 -15.11 29.79
CA PRO A 19 -4.11 -15.04 29.88
C PRO A 19 -4.66 -13.97 28.94
N GLN A 20 -5.72 -14.33 28.22
CA GLN A 20 -6.39 -13.48 27.25
C GLN A 20 -7.45 -12.60 27.95
N PRO A 21 -7.44 -11.26 27.79
CA PRO A 21 -8.48 -10.41 28.35
C PRO A 21 -9.77 -10.52 27.53
N GLN A 22 -10.85 -10.95 28.18
CA GLN A 22 -12.20 -10.95 27.61
C GLN A 22 -12.79 -9.54 27.70
N LEU A 23 -12.85 -8.81 26.58
CA LEU A 23 -13.61 -7.57 26.47
C LEU A 23 -15.04 -7.88 26.02
N LEU A 24 -15.96 -7.90 27.00
CA LEU A 24 -17.40 -7.89 26.77
C LEU A 24 -17.84 -6.48 26.36
N ILE A 25 -18.30 -6.30 25.13
CA ILE A 25 -18.91 -5.05 24.67
C ILE A 25 -20.43 -5.25 24.61
N PRO A 26 -21.24 -4.42 25.30
CA PRO A 26 -22.68 -4.48 25.22
C PRO A 26 -23.18 -3.94 23.86
N PHE A 27 -24.03 -4.72 23.20
CA PHE A 27 -24.80 -4.30 22.03
C PHE A 27 -25.94 -3.37 22.48
N GLN A 28 -25.97 -2.14 21.97
CA GLN A 28 -27.11 -1.23 22.11
C GLN A 28 -27.97 -1.27 20.84
N PRO A 29 -29.29 -1.52 20.94
CA PRO A 29 -30.20 -1.42 19.80
C PRO A 29 -30.48 0.06 19.49
N VAL A 30 -30.09 0.50 18.29
CA VAL A 30 -30.40 1.85 17.78
C VAL A 30 -31.79 1.82 17.14
N LEU A 31 -32.78 2.38 17.82
CA LEU A 31 -34.11 2.66 17.27
C LEU A 31 -34.03 3.93 16.41
N PHE A 32 -34.30 3.79 15.10
CA PHE A 32 -34.43 4.92 14.17
C PHE A 32 -35.83 5.55 14.32
N PRO A 33 -35.95 6.88 14.53
CA PRO A 33 -37.24 7.55 14.51
C PRO A 33 -37.74 7.84 13.09
N LEU A 34 -39.06 7.69 12.94
CA LEU A 34 -39.90 7.98 11.78
C LEU A 34 -39.73 9.44 11.28
N GLN A 35 -39.60 9.60 9.97
CA GLN A 35 -39.67 10.86 9.25
C GLN A 35 -41.05 11.51 9.38
N HIS A 36 -41.08 12.79 9.77
CA HIS A 36 -42.25 13.67 9.65
C HIS A 36 -42.06 14.63 8.47
N PRO A 37 -43.12 14.91 7.67
CA PRO A 37 -43.09 15.95 6.65
C PRO A 37 -43.47 17.31 7.24
N HIS A 38 -42.61 18.32 7.05
CA HIS A 38 -42.95 19.72 7.33
C HIS A 38 -43.21 20.49 6.03
N PRO A 39 -44.39 21.11 5.87
CA PRO A 39 -44.59 22.23 4.96
C PRO A 39 -44.38 23.55 5.72
N PHE A 40 -43.80 24.53 5.02
CA PHE A 40 -44.10 25.97 5.02
C PHE A 40 -42.84 26.82 4.82
N LEU A 41 -42.88 27.53 3.69
CA LEU A 41 -41.97 28.58 3.27
C LEU A 41 -42.11 29.78 4.21
N GLN A 42 -41.05 30.07 4.98
CA GLN A 42 -40.83 31.39 5.57
C GLN A 42 -39.64 32.03 4.84
N SER A 43 -39.95 33.08 4.08
CA SER A 43 -38.98 33.96 3.43
C SER A 43 -38.20 34.73 4.49
N GLN A 44 -36.99 34.28 4.80
CA GLN A 44 -36.05 35.03 5.64
C GLN A 44 -35.36 36.16 4.85
N PRO A 45 -35.14 37.33 5.48
CA PRO A 45 -34.34 38.41 4.89
C PRO A 45 -32.87 37.99 4.73
N LEU A 46 -32.30 38.30 3.57
CA LEU A 46 -30.94 37.96 3.16
C LEU A 46 -29.89 38.51 4.13
N PRO A 47 -29.05 37.67 4.77
CA PRO A 47 -27.91 38.12 5.54
C PRO A 47 -26.84 38.72 4.60
N ASN A 48 -26.29 39.83 5.08
CA ASN A 48 -25.08 40.53 4.65
C ASN A 48 -24.11 39.70 3.77
N PRO A 49 -23.60 40.24 2.63
CA PRO A 49 -22.57 39.57 1.85
C PRO A 49 -21.27 39.49 2.67
N TYR A 50 -21.07 38.36 3.33
CA TYR A 50 -19.79 38.02 3.93
C TYR A 50 -18.70 38.13 2.85
N PRO A 51 -17.53 38.74 3.15
CA PRO A 51 -16.42 38.75 2.23
C PRO A 51 -16.10 37.30 1.86
N GLN A 52 -16.34 36.93 0.61
CA GLN A 52 -16.04 35.58 0.16
C GLN A 52 -14.54 35.38 0.32
N PRO A 53 -14.09 34.37 1.09
CA PRO A 53 -12.68 34.06 1.17
C PRO A 53 -12.20 33.85 -0.26
N LEU A 54 -11.23 34.67 -0.69
CA LEU A 54 -10.57 34.52 -1.97
C LEU A 54 -10.21 33.05 -2.13
N LEU A 55 -10.88 32.38 -3.07
CA LEU A 55 -10.58 31.00 -3.45
C LEU A 55 -9.12 30.98 -3.85
N GLN A 56 -8.25 30.62 -2.91
CA GLN A 56 -6.86 30.37 -3.23
C GLN A 56 -6.89 29.30 -4.33
N PRO A 57 -6.25 29.56 -5.49
CA PRO A 57 -6.24 28.59 -6.57
C PRO A 57 -5.76 27.28 -5.97
N ALA A 58 -6.62 26.25 -6.03
CA ALA A 58 -6.31 24.94 -5.47
C ALA A 58 -4.99 24.51 -6.10
N THR A 59 -3.91 24.59 -5.34
CA THR A 59 -2.60 24.14 -5.83
C THR A 59 -2.81 22.67 -6.16
N HIS A 60 -2.79 22.33 -7.45
CA HIS A 60 -3.08 20.99 -7.90
C HIS A 60 -2.10 20.04 -7.19
N ALA A 61 -2.63 19.25 -6.25
CA ALA A 61 -1.79 18.44 -5.40
C ALA A 61 -1.00 17.46 -6.26
N LYS A 62 0.34 17.54 -6.18
CA LYS A 62 1.24 16.63 -6.88
C LYS A 62 0.82 15.19 -6.59
N THR A 63 0.60 14.39 -7.63
CA THR A 63 0.06 13.03 -7.51
C THR A 63 0.98 12.00 -8.13
N VAL A 64 1.21 10.90 -7.42
CA VAL A 64 1.98 9.75 -7.90
C VAL A 64 1.08 8.52 -7.92
N TYR A 65 1.00 7.86 -9.08
CA TYR A 65 0.38 6.56 -9.24
C TYR A 65 1.43 5.45 -9.10
N ILE A 66 1.16 4.47 -8.25
CA ILE A 66 2.08 3.36 -7.95
C ILE A 66 1.32 2.07 -8.22
N LEU A 67 1.73 1.34 -9.25
CA LEU A 67 1.06 0.11 -9.68
C LEU A 67 1.95 -1.10 -9.42
N SER A 68 1.46 -2.09 -8.68
CA SER A 68 2.16 -3.37 -8.52
C SER A 68 1.48 -4.48 -9.31
N TYR A 69 2.25 -5.33 -10.00
CA TYR A 69 1.70 -6.43 -10.78
C TYR A 69 2.56 -7.72 -10.74
N SER A 70 2.01 -8.78 -11.34
CA SER A 70 2.62 -10.09 -11.53
C SER A 70 3.17 -10.17 -12.95
N SER A 71 4.48 -10.28 -13.08
CA SER A 71 5.14 -10.54 -14.36
C SER A 71 4.68 -11.86 -15.00
N GLU A 72 4.35 -12.88 -14.21
CA GLU A 72 3.86 -14.16 -14.74
C GLU A 72 2.46 -14.04 -15.33
N VAL A 73 1.55 -13.30 -14.67
CA VAL A 73 0.20 -13.05 -15.20
C VAL A 73 0.28 -12.28 -16.53
N ILE A 74 1.11 -11.24 -16.59
CA ILE A 74 1.31 -10.47 -17.83
C ILE A 74 1.82 -11.36 -18.97
N LYS A 75 2.77 -12.27 -18.69
CA LYS A 75 3.32 -13.17 -19.71
C LYS A 75 2.32 -14.22 -20.18
N ARG A 76 1.46 -14.74 -19.29
CA ARG A 76 0.58 -15.89 -19.58
C ARG A 76 -0.81 -15.51 -20.07
N THR A 77 -1.27 -14.30 -19.77
CA THR A 77 -2.67 -13.90 -19.98
C THR A 77 -2.77 -12.86 -21.09
N PRO A 78 -3.32 -13.20 -22.26
CA PRO A 78 -3.59 -12.23 -23.32
C PRO A 78 -4.40 -11.04 -22.79
N GLY A 79 -4.03 -9.82 -23.17
CA GLY A 79 -4.71 -8.59 -22.75
C GLY A 79 -4.43 -8.12 -21.31
N ALA A 80 -3.66 -8.88 -20.50
CA ALA A 80 -3.36 -8.45 -19.12
C ALA A 80 -2.54 -7.16 -19.06
N GLN A 81 -1.68 -6.90 -20.05
CA GLN A 81 -0.95 -5.64 -20.16
C GLN A 81 -1.90 -4.45 -20.41
N ALA A 82 -2.88 -4.60 -21.30
CA ALA A 82 -3.88 -3.56 -21.55
C ALA A 82 -4.71 -3.30 -20.28
N LYS A 83 -5.13 -4.36 -19.58
CA LYS A 83 -5.84 -4.24 -18.29
C LYS A 83 -4.99 -3.57 -17.21
N LEU A 84 -3.67 -3.78 -17.19
CA LEU A 84 -2.77 -3.08 -16.28
C LEU A 84 -2.73 -1.58 -16.60
N GLN A 85 -2.70 -1.20 -17.88
CA GLN A 85 -2.69 0.20 -18.31
C GLN A 85 -3.96 0.94 -17.88
N THR A 86 -5.13 0.29 -17.86
CA THR A 86 -6.39 0.94 -17.41
C THR A 86 -6.41 1.29 -15.92
N LEU A 87 -5.48 0.75 -15.12
CA LEU A 87 -5.37 1.09 -13.69
C LEU A 87 -4.66 2.42 -13.43
N CYS A 88 -4.01 3.00 -14.44
CA CYS A 88 -3.40 4.33 -14.38
C CYS A 88 -4.31 5.34 -15.11
N PRO A 89 -4.89 6.33 -14.40
CA PRO A 89 -5.74 7.33 -15.02
C PRO A 89 -5.00 8.10 -16.12
N GLY A 90 -5.71 8.40 -17.22
CA GLY A 90 -5.19 9.28 -18.28
C GLY A 90 -4.03 8.69 -19.10
N GLY A 91 -3.76 7.39 -19.02
CA GLY A 91 -2.71 6.75 -19.83
C GLY A 91 -1.30 7.22 -19.50
N ILE A 92 -1.08 7.71 -18.28
CA ILE A 92 0.20 8.28 -17.86
C ILE A 92 1.28 7.19 -17.90
N PRO A 93 2.35 7.36 -18.72
CA PRO A 93 3.38 6.35 -18.83
C PRO A 93 4.15 6.22 -17.51
N ALA A 94 4.55 5.00 -17.18
CA ALA A 94 5.40 4.77 -16.02
C ALA A 94 6.80 5.33 -16.27
N LEU A 95 7.30 6.16 -15.35
CA LEU A 95 8.66 6.70 -15.41
C LEU A 95 9.72 5.59 -15.36
N LEU A 96 9.46 4.57 -14.55
CA LEU A 96 10.29 3.38 -14.46
C LEU A 96 9.49 2.19 -13.91
N THR A 97 10.09 1.01 -14.02
CA THR A 97 9.59 -0.22 -13.40
C THR A 97 10.63 -0.78 -12.44
N VAL A 98 10.26 -0.96 -11.18
CA VAL A 98 11.10 -1.63 -10.18
C VAL A 98 10.91 -3.14 -10.32
N ASN A 99 11.94 -3.85 -10.77
CA ASN A 99 11.92 -5.30 -10.86
C ASN A 99 12.36 -5.94 -9.55
N CYS A 100 11.40 -6.54 -8.84
CA CYS A 100 11.60 -7.17 -7.54
C CYS A 100 11.82 -8.69 -7.62
N GLN A 101 11.95 -9.28 -8.81
CA GLN A 101 12.06 -10.73 -9.01
C GLN A 101 13.33 -11.34 -8.40
N THR A 102 14.42 -10.58 -8.37
CA THR A 102 15.73 -11.03 -7.86
C THR A 102 15.90 -10.80 -6.36
N TRP A 103 14.99 -10.06 -5.72
CA TRP A 103 15.09 -9.77 -4.29
C TRP A 103 14.78 -11.03 -3.47
N ARG A 104 15.38 -11.14 -2.30
CA ARG A 104 15.10 -12.24 -1.36
C ARG A 104 13.59 -12.35 -1.10
N ALA A 105 13.05 -13.54 -1.28
CA ALA A 105 11.65 -13.80 -0.99
C ALA A 105 11.41 -13.77 0.54
N PRO A 106 10.24 -13.32 1.00
CA PRO A 106 9.83 -13.50 2.39
C PRO A 106 9.77 -14.99 2.75
N LEU A 107 9.83 -15.30 4.05
CA LEU A 107 9.70 -16.69 4.50
C LEU A 107 8.38 -17.32 4.03
N PRO A 108 8.34 -18.64 3.77
CA PRO A 108 7.14 -19.33 3.30
C PRO A 108 5.90 -19.09 4.19
N ASP A 109 6.07 -19.08 5.52
CA ASP A 109 4.98 -18.79 6.45
C ASP A 109 4.39 -17.40 6.27
N ALA A 110 5.26 -16.39 6.12
CA ALA A 110 4.83 -15.02 5.82
C ALA A 110 4.13 -14.95 4.45
N CYS A 111 4.63 -15.68 3.45
CA CYS A 111 4.02 -15.72 2.12
C CYS A 111 2.62 -16.37 2.11
N ARG A 112 2.38 -17.38 2.97
CA ARG A 112 1.07 -18.03 3.13
C ARG A 112 0.05 -17.12 3.80
N ASN A 113 0.49 -16.40 4.83
CA ASN A 113 -0.42 -15.68 5.71
C ASN A 113 -0.62 -14.21 5.31
N CYS A 114 0.35 -13.61 4.63
CA CYS A 114 0.39 -12.18 4.40
C CYS A 114 0.72 -11.85 2.94
N SER A 115 0.26 -10.70 2.47
CA SER A 115 0.72 -10.08 1.23
C SER A 115 1.74 -8.97 1.51
N GLY A 116 2.23 -8.31 0.47
CA GLY A 116 3.21 -7.23 0.60
C GLY A 116 2.73 -6.00 1.36
N VAL A 117 1.43 -5.85 1.61
CA VAL A 117 0.93 -4.72 2.42
C VAL A 117 1.21 -4.92 3.91
N ASN A 118 1.43 -6.16 4.34
CA ASN A 118 1.67 -6.48 5.74
C ASN A 118 3.09 -6.04 6.17
N PRO A 119 3.25 -5.38 7.34
CA PRO A 119 4.54 -4.91 7.82
C PRO A 119 5.62 -6.00 7.94
N VAL A 120 5.25 -7.23 8.26
CA VAL A 120 6.20 -8.36 8.32
C VAL A 120 6.85 -8.59 6.96
N VAL A 121 6.06 -8.59 5.89
CA VAL A 121 6.57 -8.76 4.51
C VAL A 121 7.40 -7.55 4.08
N GLN A 122 6.99 -6.34 4.46
CA GLN A 122 7.76 -5.12 4.21
C GLN A 122 9.13 -5.16 4.92
N GLY A 123 9.18 -5.71 6.14
CA GLY A 123 10.42 -5.91 6.90
C GLY A 123 11.44 -6.78 6.15
N TYR A 124 11.02 -7.88 5.53
CA TYR A 124 11.91 -8.71 4.71
C TYR A 124 12.48 -7.96 3.50
N VAL A 125 11.67 -7.12 2.85
CA VAL A 125 12.14 -6.29 1.73
C VAL A 125 13.16 -5.27 2.21
N LEU A 126 12.89 -4.60 3.35
CA LEU A 126 13.79 -3.58 3.92
C LEU A 126 15.10 -4.15 4.46
N GLN A 127 15.18 -5.45 4.76
CA GLN A 127 16.44 -6.11 5.11
C GLN A 127 17.37 -6.34 3.90
N SER A 128 16.86 -6.22 2.67
CA SER A 128 17.67 -6.38 1.46
C SER A 128 18.25 -5.02 1.03
N ARG A 129 19.58 -4.88 1.11
CA ARG A 129 20.30 -3.68 0.67
C ARG A 129 19.93 -3.28 -0.76
N THR A 130 19.99 -4.23 -1.70
CA THR A 130 19.63 -4.01 -3.10
C THR A 130 18.18 -3.52 -3.26
N ALA A 131 17.24 -4.09 -2.50
CA ALA A 131 15.85 -3.64 -2.57
C ALA A 131 15.69 -2.21 -2.05
N VAL A 132 16.37 -1.86 -0.96
CA VAL A 132 16.37 -0.49 -0.41
C VAL A 132 16.94 0.51 -1.40
N GLU A 133 18.09 0.21 -2.01
CA GLU A 133 18.74 1.07 -3.02
C GLU A 133 17.82 1.31 -4.23
N GLU A 134 17.18 0.27 -4.77
CA GLU A 134 16.24 0.39 -5.89
C GLU A 134 14.97 1.17 -5.51
N ILE A 135 14.45 0.99 -4.29
CA ILE A 135 13.33 1.78 -3.76
C ILE A 135 13.73 3.25 -3.63
N ASP A 136 14.93 3.56 -3.12
CA ASP A 136 15.39 4.93 -2.95
C ASP A 136 15.66 5.63 -4.29
N LYS A 137 16.21 4.90 -5.27
CA LYS A 137 16.33 5.37 -6.65
C LYS A 137 14.97 5.69 -7.27
N ALA A 138 13.98 4.83 -7.05
CA ALA A 138 12.60 5.04 -7.50
C ALA A 138 11.98 6.31 -6.88
N VAL A 139 12.10 6.49 -5.56
CA VAL A 139 11.61 7.68 -4.86
C VAL A 139 12.31 8.95 -5.35
N THR A 140 13.63 8.89 -5.55
CA THR A 140 14.43 10.02 -6.05
C THR A 140 13.98 10.43 -7.46
N SER A 141 13.75 9.45 -8.34
CA SER A 141 13.28 9.69 -9.71
C SER A 141 11.90 10.37 -9.71
N LEU A 142 10.99 9.93 -8.85
CA LEU A 142 9.66 10.54 -8.68
C LEU A 142 9.77 11.99 -8.19
N VAL A 143 10.56 12.24 -7.15
CA VAL A 143 10.74 13.59 -6.59
C VAL A 143 11.37 14.53 -7.61
N ASN A 144 12.40 14.09 -8.33
CA ASN A 144 13.05 14.89 -9.37
C ASN A 144 12.07 15.24 -10.50
N HIS A 145 11.28 14.27 -10.97
CA HIS A 145 10.26 14.51 -12.00
C HIS A 145 9.22 15.55 -11.55
N LEU A 146 8.77 15.46 -10.30
CA LEU A 146 7.82 16.42 -9.73
C LEU A 146 8.43 17.80 -9.44
N ASN A 147 9.73 17.88 -9.16
CA ASN A 147 10.44 19.14 -8.96
C ASN A 147 10.74 19.84 -10.29
N ALA A 148 10.81 19.11 -11.39
CA ALA A 148 10.91 19.64 -12.75
C ALA A 148 9.59 20.27 -13.28
N GLY A 149 8.58 20.46 -12.42
CA GLY A 149 7.31 21.11 -12.77
C GLY A 149 6.17 20.16 -13.15
N ASN A 150 6.41 18.85 -13.25
CA ASN A 150 5.34 17.89 -13.54
C ASN A 150 4.41 17.72 -12.33
N ALA A 151 3.11 17.78 -12.56
CA ALA A 151 2.10 17.61 -11.49
C ALA A 151 1.79 16.14 -11.19
N VAL A 152 2.05 15.24 -12.15
CA VAL A 152 1.65 13.84 -12.06
C VAL A 152 2.78 12.92 -12.51
N ALA A 153 2.96 11.81 -11.81
CA ALA A 153 3.92 10.76 -12.16
C ALA A 153 3.30 9.37 -11.98
N SER A 154 3.86 8.38 -12.67
CA SER A 154 3.50 6.97 -12.50
C SER A 154 4.75 6.11 -12.37
N ILE A 155 4.68 5.06 -11.56
CA ILE A 155 5.73 4.05 -11.41
C ILE A 155 5.10 2.67 -11.30
N GLN A 156 5.82 1.65 -11.74
CA GLN A 156 5.40 0.27 -11.61
C GLN A 156 6.37 -0.54 -10.75
N THR A 157 5.85 -1.55 -10.07
CA THR A 157 6.63 -2.56 -9.37
C THR A 157 6.18 -3.96 -9.81
N THR A 158 7.13 -4.87 -9.99
CA THR A 158 6.80 -6.22 -10.49
C THR A 158 7.60 -7.31 -9.82
N CYS A 159 6.94 -8.44 -9.56
CA CYS A 159 7.59 -9.68 -9.16
C CYS A 159 6.90 -10.85 -9.87
N HIS A 160 7.31 -12.09 -9.59
CA HIS A 160 6.69 -13.27 -10.20
C HIS A 160 5.17 -13.32 -9.97
N ALA A 161 4.74 -13.46 -8.71
CA ALA A 161 3.34 -13.65 -8.36
C ALA A 161 2.52 -12.36 -8.18
N GLY A 162 3.16 -11.18 -8.10
CA GLY A 162 2.46 -9.90 -7.91
C GLY A 162 1.74 -9.73 -6.56
N THR A 163 2.13 -10.49 -5.54
CA THR A 163 1.46 -10.50 -4.22
C THR A 163 2.35 -10.03 -3.06
N HIS A 164 3.65 -10.32 -3.07
CA HIS A 164 4.55 -10.04 -1.95
C HIS A 164 5.53 -8.90 -2.23
N ARG A 165 6.68 -9.20 -2.86
CA ARG A 165 7.79 -8.25 -3.05
C ARG A 165 7.38 -6.96 -3.78
N SER A 166 6.66 -7.07 -4.90
CA SER A 166 6.22 -5.89 -5.66
C SER A 166 5.18 -5.06 -4.91
N VAL A 167 4.24 -5.71 -4.21
CA VAL A 167 3.24 -5.04 -3.37
C VAL A 167 3.92 -4.30 -2.22
N ALA A 168 4.87 -4.95 -1.53
CA ALA A 168 5.65 -4.33 -0.46
C ALA A 168 6.47 -3.14 -0.95
N ALA A 169 7.16 -3.28 -2.09
CA ALA A 169 7.89 -2.18 -2.71
C ALA A 169 6.98 -0.98 -2.99
N ALA A 170 5.80 -1.23 -3.58
CA ALA A 170 4.84 -0.19 -3.91
C ALA A 170 4.37 0.57 -2.67
N ASP A 171 4.03 -0.13 -1.58
CA ASP A 171 3.59 0.51 -0.34
C ASP A 171 4.71 1.27 0.37
N ILE A 172 5.93 0.73 0.38
CA ILE A 172 7.10 1.43 0.95
C ILE A 172 7.38 2.72 0.16
N ILE A 173 7.35 2.67 -1.18
CA ILE A 173 7.48 3.85 -2.03
C ILE A 173 6.37 4.85 -1.70
N ALA A 174 5.12 4.40 -1.62
CA ALA A 174 3.98 5.26 -1.29
C ALA A 174 4.13 5.96 0.05
N GLN A 175 4.57 5.24 1.09
CA GLN A 175 4.86 5.82 2.41
C GLN A 175 5.96 6.88 2.33
N LYS A 176 7.06 6.61 1.62
CA LYS A 176 8.16 7.56 1.43
C LYS A 176 7.70 8.83 0.67
N ILE A 177 6.88 8.67 -0.36
CA ILE A 177 6.32 9.79 -1.14
C ILE A 177 5.34 10.63 -0.31
N ARG A 178 4.45 10.00 0.49
CA ARG A 178 3.52 10.72 1.37
C ARG A 178 4.24 11.59 2.41
N ARG A 179 5.39 11.13 2.95
CA ARG A 179 6.24 11.93 3.85
C ARG A 179 6.78 13.21 3.20
N ARG A 180 6.77 13.30 1.87
CA ARG A 180 7.12 14.50 1.09
C ARG A 180 5.91 15.37 0.75
N ARG A 181 4.75 15.14 1.38
CA ARG A 181 3.48 15.84 1.13
C ARG A 181 2.98 15.70 -0.32
N VAL A 182 3.33 14.60 -0.97
CA VAL A 182 2.85 14.24 -2.31
C VAL A 182 1.73 13.20 -2.16
N HIS A 183 0.63 13.39 -2.90
CA HIS A 183 -0.49 12.46 -2.89
C HIS A 183 -0.07 11.17 -3.62
N ALA A 184 -0.27 10.01 -2.99
CA ALA A 184 0.15 8.71 -3.55
C ALA A 184 -1.04 7.76 -3.66
N VAL A 185 -1.38 7.38 -4.90
CA VAL A 185 -2.44 6.43 -5.25
C VAL A 185 -1.81 5.08 -5.57
N VAL A 186 -2.12 4.07 -4.76
CA VAL A 186 -1.56 2.73 -4.91
C VAL A 186 -2.61 1.76 -5.45
N ARG A 187 -2.25 0.97 -6.46
CA ARG A 187 -3.10 -0.08 -7.03
C ARG A 187 -2.31 -1.38 -7.17
N HIS A 188 -2.88 -2.47 -6.67
CA HIS A 188 -2.27 -3.80 -6.77
C HIS A 188 -3.08 -4.68 -7.71
N ALA A 189 -2.65 -4.80 -8.96
CA ALA A 189 -3.40 -5.47 -10.01
C ALA A 189 -3.67 -6.95 -9.74
N HIS A 190 -2.70 -7.64 -9.11
CA HIS A 190 -2.70 -9.09 -8.95
C HIS A 190 -2.44 -9.54 -7.50
N ARG A 191 -2.63 -8.64 -6.53
CA ARG A 191 -2.45 -8.98 -5.12
C ARG A 191 -3.51 -9.98 -4.69
N LYS A 192 -3.08 -11.10 -4.13
CA LYS A 192 -3.93 -12.01 -3.37
C LYS A 192 -3.85 -11.63 -1.89
N ARG A 193 -5.00 -11.37 -1.24
CA ARG A 193 -5.02 -11.07 0.19
C ARG A 193 -4.76 -12.33 1.01
N GLY A 194 -3.91 -12.22 2.03
CA GLY A 194 -3.70 -13.27 3.01
C GLY A 194 -4.58 -13.07 4.26
N PRO A 195 -4.78 -14.10 5.09
CA PRO A 195 -5.57 -14.00 6.33
C PRO A 195 -4.99 -13.01 7.36
N GLY A 196 -3.68 -12.76 7.33
CA GLY A 196 -2.99 -11.79 8.18
C GLY A 196 -2.91 -10.38 7.59
N ASP A 197 -3.52 -10.11 6.43
CA ASP A 197 -3.61 -8.75 5.93
C ASP A 197 -4.66 -7.96 6.72
N LEU A 198 -4.29 -6.77 7.19
CA LEU A 198 -5.24 -5.85 7.82
C LEU A 198 -6.34 -5.47 6.82
N ARG A 199 -7.58 -5.35 7.33
CA ARG A 199 -8.77 -5.04 6.51
C ARG A 199 -8.72 -3.64 5.94
#